data_AF-A0A838WBN1-F1
#
_entry.id   AF-A0A838WBN1-F1
#
_cell.length_a   1.000
_cell.length_b   1.000
_cell.length_c   1.000
_cell.angle_alpha   90.00
_cell.angle_beta   90.00
_cell.angle_gamma   90.00
#
_symmetry.space_group_name_H-M   'P 1'
#
loop_
_entity.id
_entity.type
_entity.pdbx_description
1 polymer ?
#
loop_
_entity_poly.entity_id
_entity_poly.type
_entity_poly.pdbx_seq_one_letter_code
_entity_poly.pdbx_strand_id
1 'polypeptide(L)'
;MPSRSRDWYRQAERDLGHARRSGGMGDHEWACFAAQQAAEKALKALLQDRGGEVRGHSALALLRLLPTENGNVVLSLARERWSQGATVLDGDVVSVALVPEGGDSLEQAFRQLLALARQPRTHLHALYQGWMGALLALLAARVTGAFSAGKERQVARQVELNLEVKRVERQRSSARQKL
;
A
#
# COMPACT_ATOMS: atom_id res chain seq x y z
N MET A 1 -28.56 -20.86 -0.79
CA MET A 1 -28.61 -19.47 -1.27
C MET A 1 -27.62 -19.34 -2.42
N PRO A 2 -27.97 -18.75 -3.58
CA PRO A 2 -27.01 -18.53 -4.65
C PRO A 2 -25.86 -17.62 -4.15
N SER A 3 -24.61 -17.98 -4.47
CA SER A 3 -23.44 -17.20 -4.08
C SER A 3 -23.48 -15.81 -4.74
N ARG A 4 -23.37 -14.76 -3.93
CA ARG A 4 -23.24 -13.36 -4.37
C ARG A 4 -21.77 -12.93 -4.40
N SER A 5 -20.81 -13.85 -4.34
CA SER A 5 -19.38 -13.54 -4.27
C SER A 5 -18.94 -12.67 -5.45
N ARG A 6 -19.38 -13.04 -6.67
CA ARG A 6 -19.14 -12.27 -7.90
C ARG A 6 -19.79 -10.90 -7.89
N ASP A 7 -20.94 -10.73 -7.24
CA ASP A 7 -21.61 -9.43 -7.17
C ASP A 7 -20.86 -8.48 -6.24
N TRP A 8 -20.40 -9.00 -5.10
CA TRP A 8 -19.54 -8.27 -4.18
C TRP A 8 -18.23 -7.87 -4.84
N TYR A 9 -17.59 -8.78 -5.58
CA TYR A 9 -16.33 -8.50 -6.27
C TYR A 9 -16.51 -7.41 -7.33
N ARG A 10 -17.56 -7.48 -8.17
CA ARG A 10 -17.86 -6.44 -9.15
C ARG A 10 -18.14 -5.07 -8.51
N GLN A 11 -18.77 -5.04 -7.34
CA GLN A 11 -18.95 -3.79 -6.61
C GLN A 11 -17.62 -3.25 -6.07
N ALA A 12 -16.76 -4.12 -5.55
CA ALA A 12 -15.42 -3.74 -5.10
C ALA A 12 -14.58 -3.10 -6.22
N GLU A 13 -14.62 -3.68 -7.43
CA GLU A 13 -13.93 -3.11 -8.59
C GLU A 13 -14.46 -1.72 -8.97
N ARG A 14 -15.79 -1.53 -8.90
CA ARG A 14 -16.41 -0.21 -9.15
C ARG A 14 -16.02 0.82 -8.10
N ASP A 15 -16.00 0.44 -6.83
CA ASP A 15 -15.58 1.29 -5.72
C ASP A 15 -14.10 1.67 -5.84
N LEU A 16 -13.23 0.73 -6.23
CA LEU A 16 -11.83 1.01 -6.52
C LEU A 16 -11.67 1.98 -7.69
N GLY A 17 -12.46 1.78 -8.76
CA GLY A 17 -12.53 2.71 -9.88
C GLY A 17 -12.97 4.12 -9.45
N HIS A 18 -13.94 4.22 -8.54
CA HIS A 18 -14.36 5.49 -7.96
C HIS A 18 -13.26 6.13 -7.12
N ALA A 19 -12.61 5.36 -6.24
CA ALA A 19 -11.49 5.82 -5.42
C ALA A 19 -10.37 6.43 -6.27
N ARG A 20 -10.00 5.76 -7.36
CA ARG A 20 -8.98 6.23 -8.32
C ARG A 20 -9.38 7.53 -9.01
N ARG A 21 -10.63 7.63 -9.48
CA ARG A 21 -11.15 8.86 -10.12
C ARG A 21 -11.18 10.03 -9.15
N SER A 22 -11.73 9.84 -7.95
CA SER A 22 -11.76 10.87 -6.90
C SER A 22 -10.36 11.32 -6.52
N GLY A 23 -9.42 10.38 -6.37
CA GLY A 23 -8.02 10.70 -6.11
C GLY A 23 -7.35 11.51 -7.22
N GLY A 24 -7.69 11.24 -8.49
CA GLY A 24 -7.23 12.02 -9.65
C GLY A 24 -7.84 13.42 -9.75
N MET A 25 -9.04 13.63 -9.21
CA MET A 25 -9.73 14.94 -9.16
C MET A 25 -9.31 15.79 -7.95
N GLY A 26 -8.59 15.21 -6.98
CA GLY A 26 -8.20 15.89 -5.74
C GLY A 26 -9.17 15.69 -4.58
N ASP A 27 -10.26 14.93 -4.77
CA ASP A 27 -11.27 14.62 -3.75
C ASP A 27 -10.77 13.49 -2.84
N HIS A 28 -9.74 13.78 -2.04
CA HIS A 28 -8.99 12.76 -1.30
C HIS A 28 -9.81 12.07 -0.21
N GLU A 29 -10.75 12.76 0.43
CA GLU A 29 -11.66 12.16 1.40
C GLU A 29 -12.60 11.13 0.75
N TRP A 30 -13.11 11.44 -0.44
CA TRP A 30 -13.92 10.52 -1.23
C TRP A 30 -13.11 9.35 -1.76
N ALA A 31 -11.86 9.60 -2.15
CA ALA A 31 -10.93 8.55 -2.55
C ALA A 31 -10.71 7.53 -1.41
N CYS A 32 -10.44 8.01 -0.19
CA CYS A 32 -10.25 7.17 0.99
C CYS A 32 -11.51 6.38 1.36
N PHE A 33 -12.68 7.03 1.34
CA PHE A 33 -13.96 6.38 1.61
C PHE A 33 -14.25 5.26 0.60
N ALA A 34 -14.11 5.54 -0.70
CA ALA A 34 -14.33 4.56 -1.74
C ALA A 34 -13.30 3.41 -1.70
N ALA A 35 -12.05 3.69 -1.32
CA ALA A 35 -11.02 2.67 -1.15
C ALA A 35 -11.36 1.71 0.01
N GLN A 36 -11.84 2.23 1.14
CA GLN A 36 -12.30 1.39 2.26
C GLN A 36 -13.48 0.52 1.82
N GLN A 37 -14.45 1.09 1.10
CA GLN A 37 -15.60 0.35 0.58
C GLN A 37 -15.20 -0.75 -0.40
N ALA A 38 -14.23 -0.49 -1.27
CA ALA A 38 -13.66 -1.49 -2.18
C ALA A 38 -13.03 -2.65 -1.42
N ALA A 39 -12.17 -2.36 -0.43
CA ALA A 39 -11.51 -3.37 0.39
C ALA A 39 -12.53 -4.22 1.17
N GLU A 40 -13.54 -3.59 1.78
CA GLU A 40 -14.61 -4.30 2.46
C GLU A 40 -15.31 -5.28 1.52
N LYS A 41 -15.80 -4.82 0.37
CA LYS A 41 -16.56 -5.67 -0.57
C LYS A 41 -15.72 -6.79 -1.16
N ALA A 42 -14.43 -6.56 -1.41
CA ALA A 42 -13.51 -7.60 -1.86
C ALA A 42 -13.33 -8.70 -0.81
N LEU A 43 -13.17 -8.34 0.47
CA LEU A 43 -13.10 -9.30 1.57
C LEU A 43 -14.41 -10.09 1.72
N LYS A 44 -15.57 -9.42 1.58
CA LYS A 44 -16.88 -10.09 1.60
C LYS A 44 -17.02 -11.09 0.46
N ALA A 45 -16.58 -10.74 -0.74
CA ALA A 45 -16.57 -11.64 -1.89
C ALA A 45 -15.75 -12.90 -1.60
N LEU A 46 -14.52 -12.73 -1.11
CA LEU A 46 -13.60 -13.84 -0.82
C LEU A 46 -14.12 -14.76 0.29
N LEU A 47 -14.61 -14.20 1.40
CA LEU A 47 -15.16 -14.97 2.51
C LEU A 47 -16.37 -15.80 2.08
N GLN A 48 -17.27 -15.20 1.29
CA GLN A 48 -18.44 -15.91 0.80
C GLN A 48 -18.08 -17.00 -0.21
N ASP A 49 -17.08 -16.76 -1.07
CA ASP A 49 -16.54 -17.78 -1.98
C ASP A 49 -15.95 -18.98 -1.23
N ARG A 50 -15.34 -18.73 -0.07
CA ARG A 50 -14.82 -19.74 0.87
C ARG A 50 -15.89 -20.38 1.78
N GLY A 51 -17.18 -20.09 1.56
CA GLY A 51 -18.29 -20.67 2.31
C GLY A 51 -18.57 -20.02 3.67
N GLY A 52 -17.94 -18.89 3.98
CA GLY A 52 -18.17 -18.13 5.22
C GLY A 52 -19.43 -17.26 5.17
N GLU A 53 -20.11 -17.12 6.30
CA GLU A 53 -21.13 -16.08 6.47
C GLU A 53 -20.47 -14.72 6.72
N VAL A 54 -20.98 -13.69 6.04
CA VAL A 54 -20.34 -12.37 6.05
C VAL A 54 -21.27 -11.30 6.60
N ARG A 55 -20.87 -10.63 7.68
CA ARG A 55 -21.58 -9.50 8.29
C ARG A 55 -20.60 -8.41 8.75
N GLY A 56 -21.11 -7.18 8.89
CA GLY A 56 -20.35 -6.04 9.37
C GLY A 56 -19.61 -5.24 8.29
N HIS A 57 -18.93 -4.18 8.74
CA HIS A 57 -18.23 -3.18 7.90
C HIS A 57 -16.75 -3.01 8.25
N SER A 58 -16.27 -3.72 9.28
CA SER A 58 -14.86 -3.65 9.67
C SER A 58 -14.03 -4.53 8.74
N ALA A 59 -13.24 -3.90 7.86
CA ALA A 59 -12.28 -4.60 7.02
C ALA A 59 -11.31 -5.46 7.85
N LEU A 60 -10.91 -4.98 9.03
CA LEU A 60 -10.05 -5.74 9.94
C LEU A 60 -10.75 -7.00 10.48
N ALA A 61 -12.02 -6.89 10.88
CA ALA A 61 -12.78 -8.04 11.37
C ALA A 61 -12.97 -9.08 10.26
N LEU A 62 -13.30 -8.63 9.04
CA LEU A 62 -13.44 -9.50 7.87
C LEU A 62 -12.12 -10.20 7.53
N LEU A 63 -11.00 -9.49 7.56
CA LEU A 63 -9.69 -10.05 7.25
C LEU A 63 -9.28 -11.14 8.25
N ARG A 64 -9.65 -11.01 9.53
CA ARG A 64 -9.42 -12.04 10.56
C ARG A 64 -10.24 -13.32 10.38
N LEU A 65 -11.31 -13.28 9.59
CA LEU A 65 -12.11 -14.46 9.28
C LEU A 65 -11.52 -15.28 8.12
N LEU A 66 -10.53 -14.74 7.40
CA LEU A 66 -9.92 -15.47 6.29
C LEU A 66 -9.05 -16.62 6.85
N PRO A 67 -9.20 -17.84 6.32
CA PRO A 67 -8.29 -18.93 6.67
C PRO A 67 -6.88 -18.58 6.17
N THR A 68 -5.88 -18.75 7.03
CA THR A 68 -4.47 -18.61 6.65
C THR A 68 -3.95 -19.96 6.17
N GLU A 69 -3.50 -20.04 4.92
CA GLU A 69 -2.80 -21.21 4.43
C GLU A 69 -1.38 -21.22 5.04
N ASN A 70 -1.03 -22.33 5.70
CA ASN A 70 0.24 -22.51 6.42
C ASN A 70 0.45 -21.60 7.65
N GLY A 71 -0.61 -20.94 8.13
CA GLY A 71 -0.53 -20.07 9.31
C GLY A 71 0.25 -18.77 9.10
N ASN A 72 0.70 -18.47 7.88
CA ASN A 72 1.42 -17.23 7.55
C ASN A 72 0.48 -16.21 6.89
N VAL A 73 0.75 -14.92 7.13
CA VAL A 73 0.12 -13.79 6.45
C VAL A 73 1.15 -13.12 5.56
N VAL A 74 0.85 -12.93 4.29
CA VAL A 74 1.70 -12.16 3.38
C VAL A 74 1.21 -10.71 3.37
N LEU A 75 2.11 -9.80 3.73
CA LEU A 75 1.91 -8.36 3.55
C LEU A 75 2.65 -7.92 2.30
N SER A 76 1.93 -7.35 1.34
CA SER A 76 2.50 -6.84 0.09
C SER A 76 2.17 -5.37 -0.08
N LEU A 77 3.14 -4.60 -0.56
CA LEU A 77 2.97 -3.19 -0.94
C LEU A 77 3.63 -2.94 -2.30
N ALA A 78 2.98 -2.13 -3.12
CA ALA A 78 3.51 -1.70 -4.41
C ALA A 78 3.14 -0.24 -4.68
N ARG A 79 4.08 0.52 -5.24
CA ARG A 79 3.82 1.90 -5.65
C ARG A 79 2.99 1.88 -6.92
N GLU A 80 2.05 2.79 -7.00
CA GLU A 80 1.24 3.02 -8.20
C GLU A 80 1.61 4.38 -8.79
N ARG A 81 1.67 4.46 -10.13
CA ARG A 81 1.79 5.72 -10.87
C ARG A 81 0.78 5.78 -11.99
N TRP A 82 0.41 6.99 -12.38
CA TRP A 82 -0.39 7.21 -13.59
C TRP A 82 0.51 7.17 -14.83
N SER A 83 0.07 6.49 -15.88
CA SER A 83 0.76 6.41 -17.17
C SER A 83 -0.23 6.16 -18.29
N GLN A 84 -0.23 7.00 -19.32
CA GLN A 84 -1.04 6.82 -20.55
C GLN A 84 -2.53 6.48 -20.29
N GLY A 85 -3.16 7.14 -19.33
CA GLY A 85 -4.58 6.94 -19.05
C GLY A 85 -4.89 5.75 -18.13
N ALA A 86 -3.88 5.05 -17.62
CA ALA A 86 -4.04 3.94 -16.70
C ALA A 86 -3.14 4.08 -15.46
N THR A 87 -3.58 3.52 -14.35
CA THR A 87 -2.74 3.29 -13.17
C THR A 87 -1.89 2.04 -13.41
N VAL A 88 -0.57 2.20 -13.31
CA VAL A 88 0.41 1.12 -13.47
C VAL A 88 1.27 1.01 -12.20
N LEU A 89 1.80 -0.18 -11.95
CA LEU A 89 2.78 -0.37 -10.88
C LEU A 89 4.07 0.40 -11.21
N ASP A 90 4.64 1.03 -10.19
CA ASP A 90 5.87 1.80 -10.24
C ASP A 90 6.98 1.08 -9.46
N GLY A 91 7.60 0.11 -10.15
CA GLY A 91 8.59 -0.80 -9.59
C GLY A 91 8.00 -2.12 -9.11
N ASP A 92 8.78 -2.85 -8.31
CA ASP A 92 8.43 -4.19 -7.85
C ASP A 92 7.42 -4.18 -6.70
N VAL A 93 6.59 -5.24 -6.65
CA VAL A 93 5.76 -5.54 -5.48
C VAL A 93 6.66 -6.08 -4.37
N VAL A 94 6.73 -5.36 -3.25
CA VAL A 94 7.48 -5.78 -2.08
C VAL A 94 6.55 -6.61 -1.20
N SER A 95 6.88 -7.89 -1.02
CA SER A 95 6.09 -8.84 -0.21
C SER A 95 6.91 -9.43 0.92
N VAL A 96 6.33 -9.51 2.11
CA VAL A 96 6.90 -10.21 3.27
C VAL A 96 5.88 -11.21 3.82
N ALA A 97 6.28 -12.47 3.96
CA ALA A 97 5.53 -13.44 4.75
C ALA A 97 5.81 -13.19 6.24
N LEU A 98 4.76 -13.17 7.05
CA LEU A 98 4.79 -12.91 8.49
C LEU A 98 4.03 -14.02 9.20
N VAL A 99 4.48 -14.39 10.38
CA VAL A 99 3.66 -15.20 11.28
C VAL A 99 2.69 -14.25 12.02
N PRO A 100 1.37 -14.52 12.11
CA PRO A 100 0.42 -13.63 12.77
C PRO A 100 0.69 -13.48 14.27
N GLU A 101 1.04 -14.58 14.91
CA GLU A 101 1.20 -14.75 16.36
C GLU A 101 2.57 -15.39 16.63
N GLY A 102 3.43 -14.71 17.39
CA GLY A 102 4.82 -15.12 17.50
C GLY A 102 5.62 -14.81 16.23
N GLY A 103 6.94 -14.77 16.37
CA GLY A 103 7.87 -14.41 15.29
C GLY A 103 9.23 -14.11 15.89
N ASP A 104 10.27 -14.22 15.07
CA ASP A 104 11.64 -13.92 15.50
C ASP A 104 11.83 -12.45 15.90
N SER A 105 13.00 -12.12 16.42
CA SER A 105 13.34 -10.76 16.85
C SER A 105 13.25 -9.75 15.71
N LEU A 106 13.49 -10.15 14.46
CA LEU A 106 13.40 -9.29 13.28
C LEU A 106 11.95 -8.96 12.96
N GLU A 107 11.05 -9.94 12.97
CA GLU A 107 9.61 -9.71 12.79
C GLU A 107 9.02 -8.88 13.92
N GLN A 108 9.46 -9.06 15.17
CA GLN A 108 9.04 -8.22 16.29
C GLN A 108 9.48 -6.76 16.10
N ALA A 109 10.73 -6.53 15.71
CA ALA A 109 11.24 -5.18 15.41
C ALA A 109 10.49 -4.54 14.22
N PHE A 110 10.17 -5.33 13.20
CA PHE A 110 9.34 -4.91 12.08
C PHE A 110 7.92 -4.52 12.50
N ARG A 111 7.24 -5.35 13.33
CA ARG A 111 5.90 -5.04 13.87
C ARG A 111 5.89 -3.73 14.66
N GLN A 112 6.93 -3.47 15.46
CA GLN A 112 7.09 -2.19 16.15
C GLN A 112 7.25 -1.04 15.17
N LEU A 113 8.06 -1.21 14.13
CA LEU A 113 8.28 -0.18 13.13
C LEU A 113 7.01 0.13 12.32
N LEU A 114 6.18 -0.86 12.00
CA LEU A 114 4.89 -0.66 11.32
C LEU A 114 3.91 0.25 12.07
N ALA A 115 4.03 0.35 13.39
CA ALA A 115 3.13 1.15 14.21
C ALA A 115 3.07 2.61 13.72
N LEU A 116 1.86 3.14 13.54
CA LEU A 116 1.63 4.49 12.99
C LEU A 116 2.42 5.58 13.75
N ALA A 117 2.59 5.42 15.06
CA ALA A 117 3.37 6.34 15.89
C ALA A 117 4.87 6.41 15.53
N ARG A 118 5.41 5.37 14.88
CA ARG A 118 6.81 5.29 14.43
C ARG A 118 7.00 5.63 12.95
N GLN A 119 5.93 6.05 12.28
CA GLN A 119 5.96 6.36 10.86
C GLN A 119 6.03 7.87 10.61
N PRO A 120 6.55 8.29 9.44
CA PRO A 120 6.43 9.66 8.98
C PRO A 120 4.95 10.01 8.79
N ARG A 121 4.51 11.14 9.36
CA ARG A 121 3.09 11.55 9.36
C ARG A 121 2.87 12.96 8.80
N THR A 122 3.83 13.47 8.03
CA THR A 122 3.75 14.80 7.39
C THR A 122 2.70 14.84 6.29
N HIS A 123 2.54 13.75 5.55
CA HIS A 123 1.48 13.54 4.55
C HIS A 123 1.33 12.03 4.26
N LEU A 124 0.21 11.63 3.65
CA LEU A 124 -0.10 10.22 3.37
C LEU A 124 0.99 9.51 2.54
N HIS A 125 1.60 10.21 1.58
CA HIS A 125 2.71 9.64 0.82
C HIS A 125 3.93 9.33 1.71
N ALA A 126 4.29 10.17 2.69
CA ALA A 126 5.41 9.92 3.59
C ALA A 126 5.11 8.72 4.52
N LEU A 127 3.88 8.61 5.01
CA LEU A 127 3.42 7.45 5.76
C LEU A 127 3.55 6.16 4.94
N TYR A 128 3.05 6.18 3.71
CA TYR A 128 3.15 5.05 2.80
C TYR A 128 4.60 4.68 2.48
N GLN A 129 5.47 5.67 2.22
CA GLN A 129 6.90 5.43 2.01
C GLN A 129 7.58 4.85 3.26
N GLY A 130 7.19 5.28 4.46
CA GLY A 130 7.71 4.72 5.69
C GLY A 130 7.36 3.25 5.89
N TRP A 131 6.11 2.85 5.57
CA TRP A 131 5.71 1.44 5.57
C TRP A 131 6.45 0.62 4.50
N MET A 132 6.58 1.14 3.27
CA MET A 132 7.42 0.51 2.24
C MET A 132 8.87 0.29 2.72
N GLY A 133 9.45 1.31 3.36
CA GLY A 133 10.78 1.25 3.95
C GLY A 133 10.89 0.19 5.05
N ALA A 134 9.86 0.01 5.87
CA ALA A 134 9.83 -1.04 6.89
C ALA A 134 9.85 -2.46 6.27
N LEU A 135 9.09 -2.69 5.18
CA LEU A 135 9.10 -3.98 4.47
C LEU A 135 10.49 -4.27 3.88
N LEU A 136 11.09 -3.28 3.21
CA LEU A 136 12.44 -3.40 2.65
C LEU A 136 13.49 -3.63 3.75
N ALA A 137 13.36 -2.97 4.90
CA ALA A 137 14.23 -3.18 6.05
C ALA A 137 14.14 -4.62 6.58
N LEU A 138 12.94 -5.21 6.64
CA LEU A 138 12.78 -6.60 7.04
C LEU A 138 13.41 -7.56 6.03
N LEU A 139 13.21 -7.33 4.72
CA LEU A 139 13.83 -8.15 3.68
C LEU A 139 15.37 -8.08 3.75
N ALA A 140 15.93 -6.88 3.91
CA ALA A 140 17.37 -6.70 4.09
C ALA A 140 17.87 -7.36 5.38
N ALA A 141 17.12 -7.25 6.48
CA ALA A 141 17.46 -7.86 7.75
C ALA A 141 17.47 -9.40 7.69
N ARG A 142 16.57 -10.01 6.91
CA ARG A 142 16.57 -11.47 6.70
C ARG A 142 17.82 -11.97 5.98
N VAL A 143 18.43 -11.13 5.13
CA VAL A 143 19.69 -11.45 4.44
C VAL A 143 20.90 -11.15 5.32
N THR A 144 20.87 -10.04 6.05
CA THR A 144 22.04 -9.52 6.79
C THR A 144 22.08 -9.94 8.26
N GLY A 145 20.97 -10.47 8.80
CA GLY A 145 20.80 -10.82 10.22
C GLY A 145 20.55 -9.62 11.14
N ALA A 146 20.55 -8.38 10.64
CA ALA A 146 20.42 -7.18 11.46
C ALA A 146 19.27 -6.29 10.98
N PHE A 147 18.32 -5.99 11.88
CA PHE A 147 17.24 -5.05 11.59
C PHE A 147 17.65 -3.62 11.91
N SER A 148 17.66 -2.75 10.90
CA SER A 148 17.86 -1.32 11.06
C SER A 148 16.76 -0.56 10.33
N ALA A 149 16.00 0.24 11.07
CA ALA A 149 15.12 1.23 10.47
C ALA A 149 16.02 2.29 9.82
N GLY A 150 16.19 2.21 8.49
CA GLY A 150 16.99 3.17 7.76
C GLY A 150 16.55 4.58 8.13
N LYS A 151 17.45 5.38 8.72
CA LYS A 151 17.17 6.81 8.94
C LYS A 151 16.80 7.38 7.58
N GLU A 152 15.62 7.96 7.54
CA GLU A 152 14.83 8.59 6.47
C GLU A 152 15.56 9.55 5.49
N ARG A 153 16.90 9.61 5.53
CA ARG A 153 17.72 10.49 4.69
C ARG A 153 17.68 10.14 3.20
N GLN A 154 17.11 9.02 2.79
CA GLN A 154 17.02 8.63 1.38
C GLN A 154 15.80 9.23 0.67
N VAL A 155 14.65 9.37 1.35
CA VAL A 155 13.41 9.89 0.71
C VAL A 155 13.42 11.41 0.65
N ALA A 156 13.83 12.10 1.72
CA ALA A 156 14.02 13.56 1.66
C ALA A 156 15.03 13.95 0.56
N ARG A 157 16.11 13.18 0.44
CA ARG A 157 17.11 13.35 -0.61
C ARG A 157 16.57 13.00 -2.00
N GLN A 158 15.70 12.00 -2.14
CA GLN A 158 15.07 11.67 -3.43
C GLN A 158 14.06 12.74 -3.86
N VAL A 159 13.30 13.32 -2.93
CA VAL A 159 12.38 14.43 -3.23
C VAL A 159 13.18 15.68 -3.62
N GLU A 160 14.26 15.98 -2.91
CA GLU A 160 15.19 17.07 -3.23
C GLU A 160 15.82 16.88 -4.62
N LEU A 161 16.36 15.68 -4.90
CA LEU A 161 16.87 15.30 -6.23
C LEU A 161 15.82 15.42 -7.33
N ASN A 162 14.58 14.98 -7.09
CA ASN A 162 13.50 15.06 -8.07
C ASN A 162 13.06 16.52 -8.34
N LEU A 163 13.08 17.38 -7.31
CA LEU A 163 12.82 18.80 -7.45
C LEU A 163 13.96 19.49 -8.23
N GLU A 164 15.20 19.06 -8.03
CA GLU A 164 16.38 19.57 -8.71
C GLU A 164 16.42 19.15 -10.18
N VAL A 165 16.09 17.88 -10.49
CA VAL A 165 15.89 17.42 -11.88
C VAL A 165 14.82 18.25 -12.58
N LYS A 166 13.65 18.45 -11.95
CA LYS A 166 12.58 19.31 -12.51
C LYS A 166 13.00 20.77 -12.70
N ARG A 167 13.94 21.28 -11.90
CA ARG A 167 14.50 22.62 -12.04
C ARG A 167 15.44 22.70 -13.24
N VAL A 168 16.34 21.73 -13.38
CA VAL A 168 17.30 21.63 -14.48
C VAL A 168 16.58 21.43 -15.81
N GLU A 169 15.53 20.62 -15.86
CA GLU A 169 14.72 20.44 -17.06
C GLU A 169 14.01 21.71 -17.51
N ARG A 170 13.48 22.51 -16.56
CA ARG A 170 12.89 23.82 -16.83
C ARG A 170 13.91 24.84 -17.36
N GLN A 171 15.14 24.80 -16.85
CA GLN A 171 16.21 25.65 -17.35
C GLN A 171 16.65 25.24 -18.76
N ARG A 172 16.74 23.93 -19.02
CA ARG A 172 17.10 23.40 -20.34
C ARG A 172 16.04 23.69 -21.40
N SER A 173 14.76 23.62 -21.05
CA SER A 173 13.67 23.96 -21.97
C SER A 173 13.62 25.46 -22.28
N SER A 174 13.83 26.32 -21.27
CA SER A 174 13.91 27.77 -21.46
C SER A 174 15.10 28.21 -22.31
N ALA A 175 16.27 27.58 -22.12
CA ALA A 175 17.46 27.85 -22.93
C ALA A 175 17.28 27.42 -24.39
N ARG A 176 16.60 26.30 -24.64
CA ARG A 176 16.27 25.82 -26.00
C ARG A 176 15.27 26.69 -26.75
N GLN A 177 14.42 27.45 -26.06
CA GLN A 177 13.48 28.39 -26.69
C GLN A 177 14.09 29.76 -27.02
N LYS A 178 15.30 30.05 -26.51
CA LYS A 178 16.02 31.31 -26.75
C LYS A 178 17.08 31.22 -27.85
N LEU A 179 17.24 30.03 -28.45
CA LEU A 179 18.06 29.73 -29.62
C LEU A 179 17.14 29.58 -30.83
#